data_AF-A0A7X6LSF7-F1
#
_entry.id   AF-A0A7X6LSF7-F1
#
_cell.length_a   1.000
_cell.length_b   1.000
_cell.length_c   1.000
_cell.angle_alpha   90.00
_cell.angle_beta   90.00
_cell.angle_gamma   90.00
#
_symmetry.space_group_name_H-M   'P 1'
#
loop_
_entity.id
_entity.type
_entity.pdbx_description
1 polymer ?
#
loop_
_entity_poly.entity_id
_entity_poly.type
_entity_poly.pdbx_seq_one_letter_code
_entity_poly.pdbx_strand_id
1 'polypeptide(L)'
;MFVGMREITSAKGRFGLIAGTVALITLLVVVLTGLTAGLGKQNTSALEALDPQSVVFQDPEDISFTTSRVTARDGLTPLGTSQMLMTKADGNDAAVAILSLPEGTELPGGAVLGSEAVAAPGLNVNEGDTVTVAGNDITVGAIGKDLAFSHSPVLWVPTEFWQQIMRTDADGTVLLSDQSDQEVGGGVSLKESFNGLPAYSSEQGSLKLIQGFLYAIAALVIIAFLTVWTMQRTRDLAILKAIGASNGYLLKDALGQSAVLLAVGVLIGGVAAYGLGMWMQGAAPFALSPVTAIVPPVAIWALGMVGALIATRSIVKVNPQQALGGAA
;
A
#
# COMPACT_ATOMS: atom_id res chain seq x y z
N MET A 1 -29.83 -22.61 8.71
CA MET A 1 -28.68 -22.22 9.56
C MET A 1 -28.22 -23.32 10.54
N PHE A 2 -29.10 -24.05 11.25
CA PHE A 2 -28.65 -25.09 12.20
C PHE A 2 -27.98 -26.33 11.57
N VAL A 3 -28.29 -26.68 10.32
CA VAL A 3 -27.68 -27.84 9.63
C VAL A 3 -26.27 -27.51 9.13
N GLY A 4 -26.08 -26.34 8.52
CA GLY A 4 -24.78 -25.95 7.96
C GLY A 4 -23.66 -25.77 8.98
N MET A 5 -23.96 -25.26 10.17
CA MET A 5 -22.95 -25.10 11.22
C MET A 5 -22.47 -26.45 11.77
N ARG A 6 -23.37 -27.45 11.86
CA ARG A 6 -23.03 -28.82 12.27
C ARG A 6 -22.15 -29.52 11.22
N GLU A 7 -22.35 -29.21 9.95
CA GLU A 7 -21.53 -29.73 8.85
C GLU A 7 -20.08 -29.24 8.88
N ILE A 8 -19.86 -27.97 9.22
CA ILE A 8 -18.51 -27.40 9.40
C ILE A 8 -17.75 -28.21 10.46
N THR A 9 -18.43 -28.63 11.52
CA THR A 9 -17.82 -29.41 12.60
C THR A 9 -17.61 -30.89 12.26
N SER A 10 -18.36 -31.47 11.32
CA SER A 10 -18.23 -32.89 10.93
C SER A 10 -17.20 -33.11 9.82
N ALA A 11 -17.03 -32.17 8.89
CA ALA A 11 -16.12 -32.28 7.74
C ALA A 11 -14.86 -31.39 7.87
N LYS A 12 -14.22 -31.40 9.05
CA LYS A 12 -13.11 -30.51 9.44
C LYS A 12 -11.98 -30.40 8.41
N GLY A 13 -11.62 -31.50 7.74
CA GLY A 13 -10.53 -31.50 6.76
C GLY A 13 -10.80 -30.64 5.51
N ARG A 14 -12.00 -30.77 4.92
CA ARG A 14 -12.36 -30.03 3.69
C ARG A 14 -12.58 -28.54 3.98
N PHE A 15 -13.31 -28.24 5.06
CA PHE A 15 -13.51 -26.86 5.48
C PHE A 15 -12.20 -26.19 5.92
N GLY A 16 -11.32 -26.94 6.59
CA GLY A 16 -9.98 -26.48 6.93
C GLY A 16 -9.15 -26.15 5.70
N LEU A 17 -9.23 -26.96 4.63
CA LEU A 17 -8.50 -26.70 3.38
C LEU A 17 -9.01 -25.43 2.67
N ILE A 18 -10.32 -25.22 2.60
CA ILE A 18 -10.90 -24.01 1.98
C ILE A 18 -10.58 -22.78 2.83
N ALA A 19 -10.83 -22.83 4.14
CA ALA A 19 -10.52 -21.73 5.05
C ALA A 19 -9.02 -21.41 5.05
N GLY A 20 -8.16 -22.44 5.05
CA GLY A 20 -6.71 -22.29 4.97
C GLY A 20 -6.25 -21.68 3.65
N THR A 21 -6.84 -22.09 2.53
CA THR A 21 -6.55 -21.48 1.22
C THR A 21 -6.94 -19.99 1.21
N VAL A 22 -8.13 -19.67 1.70
CA VAL A 22 -8.60 -18.28 1.82
C VAL A 22 -7.70 -17.49 2.77
N ALA A 23 -7.25 -18.08 3.87
CA ALA A 23 -6.33 -17.45 4.81
C ALA A 23 -4.96 -17.16 4.18
N LEU A 24 -4.38 -18.10 3.44
CA LEU A 24 -3.10 -17.91 2.75
C LEU A 24 -3.20 -16.84 1.65
N ILE A 25 -4.28 -16.86 0.86
CA ILE A 25 -4.53 -15.83 -0.15
C ILE A 25 -4.70 -14.46 0.50
N THR A 26 -5.52 -14.37 1.55
CA THR A 26 -5.71 -13.11 2.28
C THR A 26 -4.39 -12.61 2.85
N LEU A 27 -3.59 -13.51 3.42
CA LEU A 27 -2.29 -13.17 3.94
C LEU A 27 -1.39 -12.59 2.85
N LEU A 28 -1.28 -13.28 1.71
CA LEU A 28 -0.43 -12.86 0.61
C LEU A 28 -0.86 -11.51 0.05
N VAL A 29 -2.17 -11.28 -0.08
CA VAL A 29 -2.72 -10.01 -0.59
C VAL A 29 -2.45 -8.87 0.39
N VAL A 30 -2.65 -9.07 1.69
CA VAL A 30 -2.37 -8.05 2.71
C VAL A 30 -0.88 -7.72 2.75
N VAL A 31 -0.02 -8.74 2.77
CA VAL A 31 1.44 -8.55 2.78
C VAL A 31 1.89 -7.81 1.53
N LEU A 32 1.43 -8.21 0.35
CA LEU A 32 1.77 -7.52 -0.90
C LEU A 32 1.27 -6.06 -0.87
N THR A 33 0.05 -5.83 -0.39
CA THR A 33 -0.51 -4.46 -0.29
C THR A 33 0.30 -3.59 0.66
N GLY A 34 0.71 -4.10 1.81
CA GLY A 34 1.54 -3.38 2.77
C GLY A 34 2.95 -3.11 2.24
N LEU A 35 3.53 -4.05 1.49
CA LEU A 35 4.81 -3.86 0.81
C LEU A 35 4.72 -2.83 -0.32
N THR A 36 3.67 -2.88 -1.15
CA THR A 36 3.40 -1.88 -2.19
C THR A 36 3.26 -0.48 -1.59
N ALA A 37 2.53 -0.36 -0.47
CA ALA A 37 2.38 0.90 0.23
C ALA A 37 3.70 1.40 0.84
N GLY A 38 4.51 0.50 1.42
CA GLY A 38 5.81 0.88 1.99
C GLY A 38 6.85 1.26 0.94
N LEU A 39 6.89 0.56 -0.20
CA LEU A 39 7.68 0.97 -1.37
C LEU A 39 7.22 2.31 -1.93
N GLY A 40 5.91 2.56 -1.97
CA GLY A 40 5.37 3.88 -2.31
C GLY A 40 5.90 4.97 -1.38
N LYS A 41 5.87 4.72 -0.07
CA LYS A 41 6.43 5.66 0.93
C LYS A 41 7.92 5.91 0.77
N GLN A 42 8.71 4.95 0.29
CA GLN A 42 10.12 5.21 0.00
C GLN A 42 10.32 6.26 -1.10
N ASN A 43 9.35 6.40 -2.01
CA ASN A 43 9.35 7.46 -3.02
C ASN A 43 8.84 8.80 -2.46
N THR A 44 7.76 8.77 -1.67
CA THR A 44 6.94 9.97 -1.41
C THR A 44 6.93 10.46 0.03
N SER A 45 7.43 9.69 1.00
CA SER A 45 7.19 9.97 2.43
C SER A 45 7.66 11.34 2.89
N ALA A 46 8.76 11.86 2.33
CA ALA A 46 9.21 13.21 2.66
C ALA A 46 8.23 14.30 2.16
N LEU A 47 7.72 14.16 0.94
CA LEU A 47 6.72 15.08 0.38
C LEU A 47 5.37 14.95 1.10
N GLU A 48 4.95 13.73 1.41
CA GLU A 48 3.73 13.47 2.19
C GLU A 48 3.83 14.06 3.61
N ALA A 49 5.01 14.03 4.23
CA ALA A 49 5.20 14.52 5.59
C ALA A 49 5.22 16.05 5.68
N LEU A 50 5.54 16.75 4.59
CA LEU A 50 5.39 18.21 4.48
C LEU A 50 3.93 18.65 4.37
N ASP A 51 3.04 17.74 3.94
CA ASP A 51 1.59 17.93 3.81
C ASP A 51 1.12 19.20 3.04
N PRO A 52 1.74 19.57 1.89
CA PRO A 52 1.23 20.67 1.09
C PRO A 52 -0.07 20.27 0.37
N GLN A 53 -0.98 21.21 0.17
CA GLN A 53 -2.19 20.95 -0.64
C GLN A 53 -1.90 20.94 -2.14
N SER A 54 -0.95 21.76 -2.60
CA SER A 54 -0.52 21.79 -4.00
C SER A 54 0.97 22.05 -4.18
N VAL A 55 1.47 21.67 -5.35
CA VAL A 55 2.86 21.80 -5.77
C VAL A 55 2.92 22.50 -7.12
N VAL A 56 3.73 23.55 -7.23
CA VAL A 56 3.91 24.32 -8.47
C VAL A 56 5.26 23.97 -9.08
N PHE A 57 5.23 23.51 -10.31
CA PHE A 57 6.42 23.23 -11.12
C PHE A 57 6.72 24.42 -12.04
N GLN A 58 7.92 24.43 -12.63
CA GLN A 58 8.27 25.39 -13.68
C GLN A 58 7.36 25.28 -14.89
N ASP A 59 7.07 24.04 -15.31
CA ASP A 59 6.13 23.71 -16.38
C ASP A 59 5.06 22.74 -15.82
N PRO A 60 3.78 23.14 -15.74
CA PRO A 60 2.71 22.27 -15.25
C PRO A 60 2.35 21.15 -16.24
N GLU A 61 2.75 21.23 -17.51
CA GLU A 61 2.51 20.16 -18.51
C GLU A 61 3.63 19.10 -18.50
N ASP A 62 4.83 19.46 -18.03
CA ASP A 62 6.00 18.57 -17.91
C ASP A 62 6.57 18.59 -16.47
N ILE A 63 5.80 18.02 -15.53
CA ILE A 63 6.16 17.99 -14.12
C ILE A 63 7.38 17.09 -13.86
N SER A 64 8.37 17.62 -13.14
CA SER A 64 9.61 16.89 -12.84
C SER A 64 10.29 17.43 -11.60
N PHE A 65 10.55 16.55 -10.62
CA PHE A 65 11.35 16.88 -9.44
C PHE A 65 12.87 16.85 -9.70
N THR A 66 13.30 16.62 -10.93
CA THR A 66 14.73 16.57 -11.28
C THR A 66 15.14 17.81 -12.09
N THR A 67 14.29 18.20 -13.04
CA THR A 67 14.62 19.22 -14.05
C THR A 67 13.94 20.56 -13.83
N SER A 68 12.79 20.60 -13.11
CA SER A 68 12.10 21.85 -12.80
C SER A 68 12.99 22.77 -11.97
N ARG A 69 12.95 24.08 -12.27
CA ARG A 69 13.61 25.13 -11.52
C ARG A 69 12.65 26.30 -11.37
N VAL A 70 12.41 26.72 -10.14
CA VAL A 70 11.45 27.78 -9.81
C VAL A 70 12.12 28.90 -9.03
N THR A 71 11.57 30.10 -9.17
CA THR A 71 11.88 31.24 -8.32
C THR A 71 10.81 31.41 -7.26
N ALA A 72 11.19 31.92 -6.09
CA ALA A 72 10.32 32.16 -4.97
C ALA A 72 9.16 33.09 -5.36
N ARG A 73 7.99 32.83 -4.75
CA ARG A 73 6.78 33.63 -4.92
C ARG A 73 6.16 33.85 -3.54
N ASP A 74 5.58 35.01 -3.33
CA ASP A 74 4.95 35.35 -2.05
C ASP A 74 3.88 34.32 -1.66
N GLY A 75 3.95 33.85 -0.41
CA GLY A 75 3.02 32.87 0.14
C GLY A 75 3.26 31.42 -0.27
N LEU A 76 4.30 31.13 -1.05
CA LEU A 76 4.69 29.78 -1.44
C LEU A 76 6.09 29.44 -0.91
N THR A 77 6.29 28.20 -0.48
CA THR A 77 7.57 27.76 0.08
C THR A 77 8.38 27.03 -0.98
N PRO A 78 9.56 27.50 -1.39
CA PRO A 78 10.38 26.79 -2.35
C PRO A 78 10.97 25.51 -1.72
N LEU A 79 10.93 24.41 -2.48
CA LEU A 79 11.54 23.13 -2.14
C LEU A 79 12.56 22.76 -3.22
N GLY A 80 13.83 22.70 -2.86
CA GLY A 80 14.88 22.12 -3.70
C GLY A 80 14.95 20.62 -3.50
N THR A 81 15.19 19.87 -4.58
CA THR A 81 15.30 18.41 -4.55
C THR A 81 16.48 17.95 -5.39
N SER A 82 17.23 16.97 -4.90
CA SER A 82 18.27 16.27 -5.67
C SER A 82 18.63 14.94 -5.03
N GLN A 83 19.19 14.02 -5.81
CA GLN A 83 19.74 12.76 -5.31
C GLN A 83 21.22 12.68 -5.68
N MET A 84 22.07 12.34 -4.71
CA MET A 84 23.51 12.24 -4.93
C MET A 84 24.17 11.32 -3.91
N LEU A 85 25.50 11.20 -4.01
CA LEU A 85 26.32 10.50 -3.04
C LEU A 85 26.78 11.48 -1.95
N MET A 86 26.68 11.04 -0.70
CA MET A 86 27.18 11.73 0.48
C MET A 86 28.30 10.91 1.09
N THR A 87 29.42 11.57 1.38
CA THR A 87 30.52 10.97 2.16
C THR A 87 30.31 11.29 3.63
N LYS A 88 30.27 10.24 4.46
CA LYS A 88 30.09 10.35 5.90
C LYS A 88 31.41 10.66 6.62
N ALA A 89 31.32 11.02 7.90
CA ALA A 89 32.47 11.25 8.76
C ALA A 89 33.42 10.04 8.89
N ASP A 90 32.92 8.83 8.71
CA ASP A 90 33.72 7.59 8.72
C ASP A 90 34.41 7.29 7.37
N GLY A 91 34.21 8.15 6.37
CA GLY A 91 34.75 8.01 5.00
C GLY A 91 33.94 7.08 4.09
N ASN A 92 32.85 6.48 4.58
CA ASN A 92 31.96 5.66 3.76
C ASN A 92 30.96 6.54 2.99
N ASP A 93 30.66 6.12 1.77
CA ASP A 93 29.68 6.78 0.93
C ASP A 93 28.29 6.17 1.10
N ALA A 94 27.26 7.02 1.02
CA ALA A 94 25.85 6.60 1.02
C ALA A 94 25.03 7.42 0.02
N ALA A 95 24.03 6.77 -0.60
CA ALA A 95 23.04 7.47 -1.41
C ALA A 95 22.13 8.32 -0.50
N VAL A 96 21.93 9.58 -0.86
CA VAL A 96 21.12 10.53 -0.11
C VAL A 96 20.17 11.28 -1.05
N ALA A 97 18.98 11.61 -0.56
CA ALA A 97 18.13 12.62 -1.16
C ALA A 97 18.30 13.93 -0.39
N ILE A 98 18.78 14.97 -1.08
CA ILE A 98 18.87 16.31 -0.50
C ILE A 98 17.57 17.03 -0.79
N LEU A 99 16.87 17.43 0.27
CA LEU A 99 15.70 18.29 0.20
C LEU A 99 16.03 19.61 0.88
N SER A 100 15.77 20.72 0.21
CA SER A 100 16.08 22.04 0.75
C SER A 100 14.84 22.86 1.02
N LEU A 101 14.85 23.56 2.14
CA LEU A 101 13.80 24.50 2.53
C LEU A 101 14.46 25.79 3.04
N PRO A 102 13.75 26.93 3.02
CA PRO A 102 14.24 28.15 3.63
C PRO A 102 14.55 27.95 5.13
N GLU A 103 15.59 28.61 5.62
CA GLU A 103 15.86 28.64 7.06
C GLU A 103 14.65 29.18 7.84
N GLY A 104 14.45 28.65 9.05
CA GLY A 104 13.28 28.94 9.89
C GLY A 104 12.05 28.08 9.58
N THR A 105 12.09 27.24 8.53
CA THR A 105 11.00 26.31 8.23
C THR A 105 10.95 25.18 9.26
N GLU A 106 9.76 24.91 9.81
CA GLU A 106 9.53 23.76 10.68
C GLU A 106 9.45 22.48 9.84
N LEU A 107 10.33 21.53 10.13
CA LEU A 107 10.40 20.24 9.45
C LEU A 107 9.41 19.24 10.06
N PRO A 108 9.03 18.21 9.30
CA PRO A 108 8.18 17.15 9.84
C PRO A 108 8.85 16.46 11.04
N GLY A 109 8.27 16.64 12.22
CA GLY A 109 8.87 16.18 13.49
C GLY A 109 9.22 17.29 14.48
N GLY A 110 9.08 18.56 14.07
CA GLY A 110 9.16 19.74 14.95
C GLY A 110 10.55 20.36 15.06
N ALA A 111 11.55 19.83 14.34
CA ALA A 111 12.85 20.49 14.22
C ALA A 111 12.72 21.70 13.30
N VAL A 112 13.33 22.82 13.67
CA VAL A 112 13.38 24.01 12.79
C VAL A 112 14.70 23.98 12.02
N LEU A 113 14.61 24.08 10.70
CA LEU A 113 15.79 24.10 9.83
C LEU A 113 16.57 25.41 10.04
N GLY A 114 17.79 25.33 10.55
CA GLY A 114 18.74 26.44 10.62
C GLY A 114 19.83 26.27 9.56
N SER A 115 21.04 26.74 9.82
CA SER A 115 22.20 26.61 8.92
C SER A 115 22.81 25.19 8.86
N GLU A 116 22.41 24.31 9.78
CA GLU A 116 22.87 22.92 9.87
C GLU A 116 21.85 21.96 9.25
N ALA A 117 22.31 20.78 8.81
CA ALA A 117 21.45 19.79 8.19
C ALA A 117 20.63 19.00 9.22
N VAL A 118 19.46 18.51 8.82
CA VAL A 118 18.67 17.55 9.60
C VAL A 118 18.59 16.23 8.86
N ALA A 119 19.17 15.19 9.45
CA ALA A 119 19.32 13.89 8.80
C ALA A 119 18.20 12.91 9.17
N ALA A 120 17.71 12.13 8.21
CA ALA A 120 16.85 10.99 8.49
C ALA A 120 17.66 9.86 9.17
N PRO A 121 17.09 9.14 10.16
CA PRO A 121 17.72 7.97 10.79
C PRO A 121 18.30 6.95 9.82
N GLY A 122 17.64 6.69 8.68
CA GLY A 122 18.13 5.79 7.64
C GLY A 122 19.52 6.13 7.06
N LEU A 123 20.01 7.37 7.24
CA LEU A 123 21.37 7.75 6.85
C LEU A 123 22.44 7.16 7.77
N ASN A 124 22.10 6.71 8.99
CA ASN A 124 23.04 6.20 9.99
C ASN A 124 24.21 7.17 10.23
N VAL A 125 23.87 8.41 10.58
CA VAL A 125 24.78 9.48 11.02
C VAL A 125 24.31 10.01 12.38
N ASN A 126 25.17 10.70 13.12
CA ASN A 126 24.87 11.26 14.43
C ASN A 126 24.83 12.80 14.37
N GLU A 127 24.18 13.40 15.36
CA GLU A 127 24.25 14.84 15.58
C GLU A 127 25.71 15.24 15.87
N GLY A 128 26.15 16.33 15.23
CA GLY A 128 27.53 16.81 15.26
C GLY A 128 28.45 16.21 14.19
N ASP A 129 28.03 15.18 13.45
CA ASP A 129 28.82 14.64 12.34
C ASP A 129 28.89 15.66 11.19
N THR A 130 30.05 15.78 10.56
CA THR A 130 30.20 16.52 9.30
C THR A 130 30.09 15.54 8.14
N VAL A 131 29.21 15.84 7.20
CA VAL A 131 29.04 15.08 5.95
C VAL A 131 29.41 15.94 4.76
N THR A 132 29.99 15.31 3.74
CA THR A 132 30.40 16.00 2.51
C THR A 132 29.45 15.61 1.38
N VAL A 133 28.89 16.61 0.71
CA VAL A 133 27.94 16.46 -0.39
C VAL A 133 28.42 17.31 -1.56
N ALA A 134 28.68 16.68 -2.70
CA ALA A 134 29.24 17.34 -3.89
C ALA A 134 30.50 18.20 -3.61
N GLY A 135 31.34 17.77 -2.66
CA GLY A 135 32.56 18.47 -2.26
C GLY A 135 32.35 19.66 -1.31
N ASN A 136 31.14 19.83 -0.77
CA ASN A 136 30.83 20.85 0.23
C ASN A 136 30.43 20.17 1.54
N ASP A 137 30.97 20.68 2.65
CA ASP A 137 30.74 20.12 3.97
C ASP A 137 29.53 20.78 4.64
N ILE A 138 28.73 19.97 5.36
CA ILE A 138 27.66 20.44 6.22
C ILE A 138 27.61 19.60 7.50
N THR A 139 27.39 20.26 8.63
CA THR A 139 27.24 19.58 9.92
C THR A 139 25.79 19.15 10.12
N VAL A 140 25.59 17.94 10.65
CA VAL A 140 24.29 17.41 11.05
C VAL A 140 23.92 18.00 12.40
N GLY A 141 22.97 18.94 12.43
CA GLY A 141 22.53 19.60 13.66
C GLY A 141 21.47 18.82 14.44
N ALA A 142 20.69 17.98 13.76
CA ALA A 142 19.66 17.15 14.38
C ALA A 142 19.35 15.88 13.58
N ILE A 143 18.81 14.86 14.26
CA ILE A 143 18.19 13.69 13.62
C ILE A 143 16.67 13.86 13.60
N GLY A 144 16.10 13.84 12.39
CA GLY A 144 14.67 14.04 12.13
C GLY A 144 13.85 12.73 12.09
N LYS A 145 12.69 12.80 11.43
CA LYS A 145 11.90 11.60 11.11
C LYS A 145 12.60 10.75 10.05
N ASP A 146 12.34 9.44 10.08
CA ASP A 146 12.78 8.51 9.04
C ASP A 146 11.93 8.67 7.77
N LEU A 147 12.39 9.60 6.92
CA LEU A 147 11.74 9.99 5.67
C LEU A 147 12.66 9.69 4.50
N ALA A 148 12.03 9.36 3.38
CA ALA A 148 12.69 9.03 2.13
C ALA A 148 12.07 9.79 0.96
N PHE A 149 12.91 10.03 -0.04
CA PHE A 149 12.54 10.63 -1.32
C PHE A 149 13.24 9.85 -2.43
N SER A 150 12.46 9.34 -3.39
CA SER A 150 12.97 8.51 -4.49
C SER A 150 13.88 7.35 -4.05
N HIS A 151 13.47 6.62 -3.00
CA HIS A 151 14.19 5.49 -2.37
C HIS A 151 15.48 5.81 -1.60
N SER A 152 15.85 7.09 -1.48
CA SER A 152 16.99 7.49 -0.65
C SER A 152 16.51 8.16 0.65
N PRO A 153 17.16 7.90 1.80
CA PRO A 153 16.92 8.66 3.02
C PRO A 153 17.19 10.15 2.80
N VAL A 154 16.40 11.00 3.47
CA VAL A 154 16.47 12.46 3.31
C VAL A 154 17.52 13.10 4.21
N LEU A 155 18.26 14.05 3.64
CA LEU A 155 18.99 15.07 4.37
C LEU A 155 18.35 16.43 4.06
N TRP A 156 17.76 17.06 5.07
CA TRP A 156 17.24 18.41 4.96
C TRP A 156 18.39 19.41 5.08
N VAL A 157 18.45 20.38 4.18
CA VAL A 157 19.51 21.40 4.14
C VAL A 157 18.94 22.79 3.86
N PRO A 158 19.63 23.87 4.24
CA PRO A 158 19.27 25.22 3.81
C PRO A 158 19.24 25.34 2.28
N THR A 159 18.33 26.17 1.77
CA THR A 159 18.25 26.49 0.33
C THR A 159 19.60 26.93 -0.25
N GLU A 160 20.36 27.72 0.50
CA GLU A 160 21.66 28.25 0.10
C GLU A 160 22.69 27.13 -0.11
N PHE A 161 22.71 26.12 0.77
CA PHE A 161 23.58 24.96 0.62
C PHE A 161 23.19 24.14 -0.62
N TRP A 162 21.88 23.96 -0.86
CA TRP A 162 21.40 23.27 -2.05
C TRP A 162 21.76 24.01 -3.36
N GLN A 163 21.62 25.33 -3.38
CA GLN A 163 22.04 26.17 -4.50
C GLN A 163 23.54 26.03 -4.79
N GLN A 164 24.36 25.96 -3.75
CA GLN A 164 25.81 25.76 -3.87
C GLN A 164 26.17 24.40 -4.47
N ILE A 165 25.60 23.30 -3.95
CA ILE A 165 25.89 21.95 -4.46
C ILE A 165 25.33 21.72 -5.88
N MET A 166 24.18 22.32 -6.20
CA MET A 166 23.55 22.21 -7.53
C MET A 166 24.06 23.24 -8.53
N ARG A 167 24.82 24.24 -8.08
CA ARG A 167 25.33 25.37 -8.89
C ARG A 167 24.21 26.07 -9.67
N THR A 168 23.16 26.46 -8.95
CA THR A 168 21.96 27.08 -9.53
C THR A 168 21.57 28.34 -8.75
N ASP A 169 20.93 29.27 -9.44
CA ASP A 169 20.30 30.48 -8.90
C ASP A 169 18.79 30.31 -8.65
N ALA A 170 18.23 29.11 -8.89
CA ALA A 170 16.85 28.80 -8.58
C ALA A 170 16.63 28.74 -7.07
N ASP A 171 15.47 29.20 -6.60
CA ASP A 171 15.10 29.13 -5.19
C ASP A 171 14.65 27.71 -4.79
N GLY A 172 14.25 26.89 -5.76
CA GLY A 172 13.95 25.47 -5.56
C GLY A 172 13.69 24.73 -6.86
N THR A 173 13.36 23.44 -6.74
CA THR A 173 12.84 22.64 -7.84
C THR A 173 11.35 22.89 -8.04
N VAL A 174 10.60 23.02 -6.95
CA VAL A 174 9.15 23.28 -6.93
C VAL A 174 8.79 24.30 -5.86
N LEU A 175 7.58 24.86 -5.93
CA LEU A 175 6.99 25.64 -4.84
C LEU A 175 5.88 24.82 -4.18
N LEU A 176 5.84 24.82 -2.86
CA LEU A 176 4.82 24.18 -2.04
C LEU A 176 3.77 25.21 -1.60
N SER A 177 2.51 24.81 -1.58
CA SER A 177 1.39 25.64 -1.14
C SER A 177 0.46 24.89 -0.18
N ASP A 178 -0.03 25.61 0.83
CA ASP A 178 -1.13 25.15 1.69
C ASP A 178 -2.52 25.38 1.05
N GLN A 179 -2.56 26.04 -0.11
CA GLN A 179 -3.78 26.26 -0.89
C GLN A 179 -3.98 25.16 -1.92
N SER A 180 -5.24 24.95 -2.32
CA SER A 180 -5.57 23.94 -3.33
C SER A 180 -4.99 24.26 -4.70
N ASP A 181 -4.84 23.23 -5.54
CA ASP A 181 -4.37 23.36 -6.92
C ASP A 181 -5.30 24.20 -7.82
N GLN A 182 -6.56 24.35 -7.42
CA GLN A 182 -7.52 25.23 -8.10
C GLN A 182 -7.31 26.71 -7.77
N GLU A 183 -6.72 27.01 -6.61
CA GLU A 183 -6.47 28.38 -6.14
C GLU A 183 -5.09 28.88 -6.56
N VAL A 184 -4.12 27.98 -6.68
CA VAL A 184 -2.76 28.30 -7.08
C VAL A 184 -2.59 28.11 -8.58
N GLY A 185 -2.43 29.21 -9.32
CA GLY A 185 -2.22 29.17 -10.76
C GLY A 185 -0.99 28.32 -11.14
N GLY A 186 -1.22 27.25 -11.91
CA GLY A 186 -0.17 26.31 -12.34
C GLY A 186 0.25 25.29 -11.27
N GLY A 187 -0.50 25.19 -10.16
CA GLY A 187 -0.32 24.13 -9.17
C GLY A 187 -0.95 22.81 -9.62
N VAL A 188 -0.37 21.71 -9.15
CA VAL A 188 -0.96 20.37 -9.21
C VAL A 188 -1.16 19.84 -7.80
N SER A 189 -2.13 18.96 -7.59
CA SER A 189 -2.32 18.31 -6.28
C SER A 189 -1.07 17.54 -5.83
N LEU A 190 -0.84 17.40 -4.52
CA LEU A 190 0.27 16.61 -3.98
C LEU A 190 0.32 15.17 -4.56
N LYS A 191 -0.85 14.54 -4.72
CA LYS A 191 -0.92 13.17 -5.26
C LYS A 191 -0.50 13.09 -6.73
N GLU A 192 -0.82 14.13 -7.51
CA GLU A 192 -0.44 14.23 -8.91
C GLU A 192 1.04 14.59 -9.08
N SER A 193 1.58 15.41 -8.18
CA SER A 193 3.00 15.79 -8.20
C SER A 193 3.93 14.57 -8.15
N PHE A 194 3.53 13.48 -7.48
CA PHE A 194 4.30 12.22 -7.44
C PHE A 194 4.59 11.64 -8.83
N ASN A 195 3.81 11.95 -9.86
CA ASN A 195 4.11 11.53 -11.23
C ASN A 195 5.35 12.23 -11.81
N GLY A 196 5.77 13.36 -11.23
CA GLY A 196 7.04 14.03 -11.54
C GLY A 196 8.26 13.39 -10.88
N LEU A 197 8.10 12.34 -10.07
CA LEU A 197 9.21 11.53 -9.58
C LEU A 197 9.64 10.52 -10.65
N PRO A 198 10.95 10.35 -10.89
CA PRO A 198 11.44 9.34 -11.82
C PRO A 198 10.92 7.94 -11.47
N ALA A 199 10.47 7.20 -12.48
CA ALA A 199 9.98 5.81 -12.37
C ALA A 199 8.75 5.55 -11.49
N TYR A 200 8.26 6.51 -10.70
CA TYR A 200 7.13 6.31 -9.76
C TYR A 200 5.88 5.74 -10.44
N SER A 201 5.43 6.33 -11.55
CA SER A 201 4.24 5.86 -12.27
C SER A 201 4.40 4.44 -12.81
N SER A 202 5.58 4.13 -13.39
CA SER A 202 5.90 2.80 -13.91
C SER A 202 5.95 1.74 -12.80
N GLU A 203 6.54 2.06 -11.65
CA GLU A 203 6.61 1.18 -10.48
C GLU A 203 5.22 0.93 -9.89
N GLN A 204 4.46 2.00 -9.63
CA GLN A 204 3.10 1.89 -9.11
C GLN A 204 2.18 1.16 -10.08
N GLY A 205 2.35 1.35 -11.39
CA GLY A 205 1.65 0.62 -12.43
C GLY A 205 1.92 -0.89 -12.36
N SER A 206 3.20 -1.28 -12.28
CA SER A 206 3.60 -2.69 -12.13
C SER A 206 3.05 -3.33 -10.84
N LEU A 207 3.18 -2.65 -9.71
CA LEU A 207 2.70 -3.14 -8.41
C LEU A 207 1.17 -3.34 -8.40
N LYS A 208 0.42 -2.38 -8.96
CA LYS A 208 -1.04 -2.49 -9.10
C LYS A 208 -1.45 -3.63 -10.03
N LEU A 209 -0.70 -3.88 -11.11
CA LEU A 209 -0.95 -5.03 -11.99
C LEU A 209 -0.75 -6.36 -11.26
N ILE A 210 0.35 -6.52 -10.52
CA ILE A 210 0.61 -7.73 -9.72
C ILE A 210 -0.51 -7.92 -8.69
N GLN A 211 -0.91 -6.85 -8.00
CA GLN A 211 -2.02 -6.89 -7.03
C GLN A 211 -3.35 -7.27 -7.70
N GLY A 212 -3.65 -6.71 -8.87
CA GLY A 212 -4.84 -7.03 -9.65
C GLY A 212 -4.89 -8.49 -10.10
N PHE A 213 -3.79 -9.04 -10.60
CA PHE A 213 -3.68 -10.46 -10.92
C PHE A 213 -3.88 -11.34 -9.68
N LEU A 214 -3.32 -10.94 -8.55
CA LEU A 214 -3.50 -11.68 -7.30
C LEU A 214 -4.97 -11.72 -6.87
N TYR A 215 -5.70 -10.61 -6.96
CA TYR A 215 -7.15 -10.59 -6.70
C TYR A 215 -7.94 -11.43 -7.71
N ALA A 216 -7.56 -11.42 -9.00
CA ALA A 216 -8.21 -12.22 -10.02
C ALA A 216 -8.02 -13.74 -9.78
N ILE A 217 -6.79 -14.15 -9.47
CA ILE A 217 -6.46 -15.54 -9.12
C ILE A 217 -7.18 -15.94 -7.83
N ALA A 218 -7.19 -15.06 -6.81
CA ALA A 218 -7.93 -15.28 -5.58
C ALA A 218 -9.41 -15.58 -5.83
N ALA A 219 -10.07 -14.74 -6.63
CA ALA A 219 -11.47 -14.94 -7.00
C ALA A 219 -11.69 -16.27 -7.73
N LEU A 220 -10.85 -16.59 -8.71
CA LEU A 220 -10.93 -17.85 -9.47
C LEU A 220 -10.79 -19.07 -8.55
N VAL A 221 -9.80 -19.05 -7.66
CA VAL A 221 -9.53 -20.14 -6.72
C VAL A 221 -10.72 -20.31 -5.77
N ILE A 222 -11.24 -19.21 -5.20
CA ILE A 222 -12.42 -19.28 -4.31
C ILE A 222 -13.64 -19.84 -5.06
N ILE A 223 -13.91 -19.38 -6.29
CA ILE A 223 -15.00 -19.90 -7.13
C ILE A 223 -14.83 -21.40 -7.37
N ALA A 224 -13.62 -21.86 -7.73
CA ALA A 224 -13.34 -23.26 -7.99
C ALA A 224 -13.58 -24.13 -6.74
N PHE A 225 -13.06 -23.71 -5.58
CA PHE A 225 -13.26 -24.43 -4.33
C PHE A 225 -14.73 -24.49 -3.91
N LEU A 226 -15.45 -23.38 -3.99
CA LEU A 226 -16.88 -23.35 -3.65
C LEU A 226 -17.72 -24.16 -4.64
N THR A 227 -17.33 -24.22 -5.91
CA THR A 227 -18.01 -25.05 -6.91
C THR A 227 -17.79 -26.53 -6.64
N VAL A 228 -16.54 -26.95 -6.42
CA VAL A 228 -16.21 -28.34 -6.06
C VAL A 228 -16.90 -28.73 -4.76
N TRP A 229 -16.93 -27.84 -3.78
CA TRP A 229 -17.67 -28.03 -2.53
C TRP A 229 -19.16 -28.28 -2.77
N THR A 230 -19.79 -27.41 -3.56
CA THR A 230 -21.22 -27.53 -3.90
C THR A 230 -21.51 -28.85 -4.61
N MET A 231 -20.65 -29.27 -5.55
CA MET A 231 -20.79 -30.55 -6.26
C MET A 231 -20.66 -31.75 -5.32
N GLN A 232 -19.71 -31.74 -4.38
CA GLN A 232 -19.52 -32.83 -3.43
C GLN A 232 -20.71 -33.02 -2.47
N ARG A 233 -21.53 -31.98 -2.26
CA ARG A 233 -22.71 -32.00 -1.41
C ARG A 233 -24.03 -32.22 -2.16
N THR A 234 -23.96 -32.51 -3.46
CA THR A 234 -25.16 -32.68 -4.31
C THR A 234 -26.12 -33.74 -3.78
N ARG A 235 -25.60 -34.85 -3.25
CA ARG A 235 -26.43 -35.94 -2.70
C ARG A 235 -27.21 -35.49 -1.46
N ASP A 236 -26.56 -34.77 -0.55
CA ASP A 236 -27.21 -34.28 0.66
C ASP A 236 -28.26 -33.21 0.33
N LEU A 237 -27.97 -32.35 -0.64
CA LEU A 237 -28.92 -31.36 -1.17
C LEU A 237 -30.12 -32.04 -1.85
N ALA A 238 -29.91 -33.13 -2.58
CA ALA A 238 -30.99 -33.91 -3.20
C ALA A 238 -31.91 -34.54 -2.14
N ILE A 239 -31.34 -35.07 -1.04
CA ILE A 239 -32.12 -35.61 0.09
C ILE A 239 -32.94 -34.50 0.74
N LEU A 240 -32.33 -33.35 1.03
CA LEU A 240 -33.02 -32.18 1.60
C LEU A 240 -34.18 -31.71 0.71
N LYS A 241 -34.00 -31.68 -0.62
CA LYS A 241 -35.10 -31.37 -1.55
C LYS A 241 -36.19 -32.44 -1.55
N ALA A 242 -35.81 -33.73 -1.47
CA ALA A 242 -36.78 -34.84 -1.44
C ALA A 242 -37.69 -34.80 -0.20
N ILE A 243 -37.19 -34.29 0.93
CA ILE A 243 -37.98 -34.09 2.16
C ILE A 243 -38.68 -32.72 2.24
N GLY A 244 -38.65 -31.91 1.16
CA GLY A 244 -39.45 -30.69 1.02
C GLY A 244 -38.71 -29.36 1.18
N ALA A 245 -37.37 -29.33 1.23
CA ALA A 245 -36.63 -28.07 1.29
C ALA A 245 -36.75 -27.26 -0.02
N SER A 246 -37.08 -25.97 0.09
CA SER A 246 -37.18 -25.08 -1.07
C SER A 246 -35.80 -24.67 -1.61
N ASN A 247 -35.71 -24.38 -2.91
CA ASN A 247 -34.46 -23.90 -3.53
C ASN A 247 -33.93 -22.62 -2.85
N GLY A 248 -34.82 -21.70 -2.46
CA GLY A 248 -34.44 -20.47 -1.77
C GLY A 248 -33.87 -20.71 -0.38
N TYR A 249 -34.39 -21.69 0.36
CA TYR A 249 -33.83 -22.10 1.65
C TYR A 249 -32.41 -22.66 1.48
N LEU A 250 -32.21 -23.55 0.50
CA LEU A 250 -30.91 -24.18 0.25
C LEU A 250 -29.86 -23.16 -0.23
N LEU A 251 -30.26 -22.22 -1.08
CA LEU A 251 -29.39 -21.11 -1.51
C LEU A 251 -28.96 -20.24 -0.33
N LYS A 252 -29.90 -19.80 0.52
CA LYS A 252 -29.58 -18.99 1.71
C LYS A 252 -28.68 -19.75 2.69
N ASP A 253 -28.91 -21.05 2.90
CA ASP A 253 -28.07 -21.86 3.77
C ASP A 253 -26.65 -21.99 3.20
N ALA A 254 -26.50 -22.31 1.92
CA ALA A 254 -25.20 -22.42 1.27
C ALA A 254 -24.43 -21.09 1.26
N LEU A 255 -25.09 -19.98 0.95
CA LEU A 255 -24.47 -18.65 1.00
C LEU A 255 -24.06 -18.26 2.43
N GLY A 256 -24.88 -18.58 3.43
CA GLY A 256 -24.54 -18.36 4.83
C GLY A 256 -23.31 -19.18 5.27
N GLN A 257 -23.22 -20.44 4.84
CA GLN A 257 -22.04 -21.28 5.09
C GLN A 257 -20.78 -20.69 4.43
N SER A 258 -20.87 -20.29 3.16
CA SER A 258 -19.75 -19.65 2.46
C SER A 258 -19.33 -18.34 3.14
N ALA A 259 -20.28 -17.52 3.58
CA ALA A 259 -19.99 -16.26 4.27
C ALA A 259 -19.18 -16.47 5.56
N VAL A 260 -19.58 -17.45 6.39
CA VAL A 260 -18.88 -17.80 7.63
C VAL A 260 -17.50 -18.38 7.31
N LEU A 261 -17.42 -19.30 6.36
CA LEU A 261 -16.16 -19.94 5.98
C LEU A 261 -15.14 -18.93 5.45
N LEU A 262 -15.58 -18.04 4.56
CA LEU A 262 -14.76 -16.95 4.03
C LEU A 262 -14.36 -16.00 5.15
N ALA A 263 -15.29 -15.60 6.03
CA ALA A 263 -14.98 -14.71 7.14
C ALA A 263 -13.91 -15.31 8.07
N VAL A 264 -14.00 -16.59 8.41
CA VAL A 264 -12.99 -17.28 9.22
C VAL A 264 -11.63 -17.30 8.52
N GLY A 265 -11.59 -17.68 7.24
CA GLY A 265 -10.34 -17.69 6.46
C GLY A 265 -9.70 -16.30 6.37
N VAL A 266 -10.51 -15.29 6.03
CA VAL A 266 -10.08 -13.89 5.90
C VAL A 266 -9.58 -13.33 7.24
N LEU A 267 -10.27 -13.63 8.35
CA LEU A 267 -9.83 -13.20 9.69
C LEU A 267 -8.51 -13.85 10.08
N ILE A 268 -8.36 -15.17 9.89
CA ILE A 268 -7.11 -15.88 10.19
C ILE A 268 -5.97 -15.32 9.34
N GLY A 269 -6.18 -15.18 8.03
CA GLY A 269 -5.18 -14.64 7.11
C GLY A 269 -4.81 -13.19 7.41
N GLY A 270 -5.80 -12.35 7.73
CA GLY A 270 -5.60 -10.95 8.08
C GLY A 270 -4.83 -10.77 9.39
N VAL A 271 -5.18 -11.53 10.43
CA VAL A 271 -4.45 -11.52 11.71
C VAL A 271 -3.01 -12.01 11.52
N ALA A 272 -2.82 -13.10 10.77
CA ALA A 272 -1.49 -13.62 10.47
C ALA A 272 -0.64 -12.60 9.67
N ALA A 273 -1.24 -11.94 8.68
CA ALA A 273 -0.58 -10.90 7.89
C ALA A 273 -0.24 -9.66 8.72
N TYR A 274 -1.12 -9.25 9.61
CA TYR A 274 -0.85 -8.15 10.54
C TYR A 274 0.34 -8.48 11.45
N GLY A 275 0.34 -9.69 12.04
CA GLY A 275 1.45 -10.19 12.85
C GLY A 275 2.78 -10.23 12.07
N LEU A 276 2.74 -10.75 10.84
CA LEU A 276 3.92 -10.80 9.97
C LEU A 276 4.39 -9.41 9.55
N GLY A 277 3.46 -8.49 9.25
CA GLY A 277 3.77 -7.11 8.88
C GLY A 277 4.50 -6.36 9.99
N MET A 278 4.11 -6.56 11.25
CA MET A 278 4.81 -5.94 12.40
C MET A 278 6.26 -6.44 12.50
N TRP A 279 6.49 -7.72 12.22
CA TRP A 279 7.84 -8.28 12.19
C TRP A 279 8.67 -7.76 11.00
N MET A 280 8.03 -7.49 9.85
CA MET A 280 8.70 -7.03 8.64
C MET A 280 9.10 -5.54 8.66
N GLN A 281 8.48 -4.68 9.48
CA GLN A 281 8.73 -3.23 9.48
C GLN A 281 10.20 -2.84 9.69
N GLY A 282 11.02 -3.68 10.36
CA GLY A 282 12.45 -3.43 10.56
C GLY A 282 13.37 -4.02 9.48
N ALA A 283 12.86 -4.86 8.57
CA ALA A 283 13.66 -5.61 7.61
C ALA A 283 13.26 -5.35 6.15
N ALA A 284 12.07 -4.84 5.91
CA ALA A 284 11.53 -4.56 4.58
C ALA A 284 10.71 -3.26 4.60
N PRO A 285 10.59 -2.56 3.45
CA PRO A 285 9.77 -1.35 3.34
C PRO A 285 8.28 -1.69 3.38
N PHE A 286 7.77 -1.93 4.59
CA PHE A 286 6.41 -2.38 4.84
C PHE A 286 5.61 -1.31 5.57
N ALA A 287 4.50 -0.87 4.98
CA ALA A 287 3.58 0.08 5.61
C ALA A 287 2.32 -0.62 6.13
N LEU A 288 2.26 -0.81 7.45
CA LEU A 288 1.01 -1.15 8.14
C LEU A 288 0.21 0.12 8.40
N SER A 289 -0.99 0.18 7.82
CA SER A 289 -2.01 1.17 8.16
C SER A 289 -3.36 0.46 8.28
N PRO A 290 -4.38 1.09 8.91
CA PRO A 290 -5.73 0.53 8.94
C PRO A 290 -6.26 0.22 7.53
N VAL A 291 -5.89 1.04 6.54
CA VAL A 291 -6.28 0.84 5.14
C VAL A 291 -5.63 -0.42 4.56
N THR A 292 -4.31 -0.58 4.68
CA THR A 292 -3.60 -1.76 4.14
C THR A 292 -3.94 -3.05 4.89
N ALA A 293 -4.36 -2.95 6.16
CA ALA A 293 -4.76 -4.08 6.98
C ALA A 293 -6.22 -4.51 6.76
N ILE A 294 -7.16 -3.59 6.52
CA ILE A 294 -8.61 -3.88 6.52
C ILE A 294 -9.17 -4.00 5.10
N VAL A 295 -8.76 -3.13 4.18
CA VAL A 295 -9.33 -3.10 2.83
C VAL A 295 -9.10 -4.42 2.08
N PRO A 296 -7.89 -5.01 2.06
CA PRO A 296 -7.69 -6.26 1.33
C PRO A 296 -8.50 -7.45 1.87
N PRO A 297 -8.56 -7.72 3.19
CA PRO A 297 -9.41 -8.76 3.75
C PRO A 297 -10.89 -8.57 3.39
N VAL A 298 -11.40 -7.35 3.49
CA VAL A 298 -12.80 -7.04 3.13
C VAL A 298 -13.03 -7.25 1.64
N ALA A 299 -12.10 -6.83 0.78
CA ALA A 299 -12.19 -7.05 -0.66
C ALA A 299 -12.18 -8.55 -1.02
N ILE A 300 -11.32 -9.35 -0.40
CA ILE A 300 -11.28 -10.81 -0.59
C ILE A 300 -12.58 -11.46 -0.12
N TRP A 301 -13.12 -11.05 1.03
CA TRP A 301 -14.40 -11.56 1.51
C TRP A 301 -15.54 -11.22 0.54
N ALA A 302 -15.62 -9.97 0.07
CA ALA A 302 -16.63 -9.53 -0.88
C ALA A 302 -16.51 -10.28 -2.23
N LEU A 303 -15.30 -10.41 -2.78
CA LEU A 303 -15.03 -11.18 -3.99
C LEU A 303 -15.41 -12.66 -3.81
N GLY A 304 -15.08 -13.24 -2.65
CA GLY A 304 -15.46 -14.59 -2.31
C GLY A 304 -16.98 -14.78 -2.22
N MET A 305 -17.71 -13.80 -1.70
CA MET A 305 -19.18 -13.81 -1.67
C MET A 305 -19.79 -13.73 -3.07
N VAL A 306 -19.22 -12.92 -3.96
CA VAL A 306 -19.60 -12.94 -5.39
C VAL A 306 -19.33 -14.31 -6.00
N GLY A 307 -18.18 -14.91 -5.70
CA GLY A 307 -17.87 -16.27 -6.14
C GLY A 307 -18.83 -17.33 -5.59
N ALA A 308 -19.24 -17.21 -4.33
CA ALA A 308 -20.23 -18.08 -3.71
C ALA A 308 -21.60 -17.99 -4.39
N LEU A 309 -22.04 -16.78 -4.76
CA LEU A 309 -23.26 -16.57 -5.55
C LEU A 309 -23.21 -17.28 -6.90
N ILE A 310 -22.06 -17.32 -7.55
CA ILE A 310 -21.88 -18.03 -8.83
C ILE A 310 -21.90 -19.54 -8.60
N ALA A 311 -21.11 -20.04 -7.65
CA ALA A 311 -20.99 -21.47 -7.37
C ALA A 311 -22.33 -22.11 -6.92
N THR A 312 -23.07 -21.43 -6.06
CA THR A 312 -24.33 -21.93 -5.47
C THR A 312 -25.50 -21.95 -6.45
N ARG A 313 -25.42 -21.30 -7.62
CA ARG A 313 -26.46 -21.41 -8.68
C ARG A 313 -26.69 -22.85 -9.13
N SER A 314 -25.67 -23.70 -9.04
CA SER A 314 -25.78 -25.13 -9.36
C SER A 314 -26.77 -25.88 -8.47
N ILE A 315 -27.01 -25.41 -7.24
CA ILE A 315 -27.94 -26.01 -6.27
C ILE A 315 -29.37 -26.08 -6.80
N VAL A 316 -29.80 -25.06 -7.57
CA VAL A 316 -31.16 -25.02 -8.14
C VAL A 316 -31.39 -26.20 -9.08
N LYS A 317 -30.36 -26.66 -9.80
CA LYS A 317 -30.43 -27.73 -10.79
C LYS A 317 -30.40 -29.15 -10.20
N VAL A 318 -30.16 -29.29 -8.89
CA VAL A 318 -30.11 -30.61 -8.22
C VAL A 318 -31.49 -31.28 -8.24
N ASN A 319 -31.56 -32.51 -8.77
CA ASN A 319 -32.78 -33.30 -8.87
C ASN A 319 -32.97 -34.19 -7.61
N PRO A 320 -34.10 -34.08 -6.89
CA PRO A 320 -34.37 -34.92 -5.72
C PRO A 320 -34.40 -36.44 -6.00
N GLN A 321 -34.67 -36.87 -7.24
CA GLN A 321 -34.66 -38.30 -7.62
C GLN A 321 -33.26 -38.94 -7.48
N GLN A 322 -32.19 -38.15 -7.58
CA GLN A 322 -30.82 -38.62 -7.34
C GLN A 322 -30.61 -39.14 -5.91
N ALA A 323 -31.41 -38.68 -4.94
CA ALA A 323 -31.36 -39.16 -3.57
C ALA A 323 -31.90 -40.59 -3.40
N LEU A 324 -32.79 -41.04 -4.30
CA LEU A 324 -33.49 -42.32 -4.23
C LEU A 324 -32.83 -43.42 -5.10
N GLY A 325 -31.61 -43.16 -5.61
CA GLY A 325 -30.92 -44.10 -6.51
C GLY A 325 -31.43 -44.08 -7.95
N GLY A 326 -32.19 -43.04 -8.35
CA GLY A 326 -32.66 -42.85 -9.72
C GLY A 326 -31.52 -42.54 -10.68
N ALA A 327 -30.91 -43.60 -11.20
CA ALA A 327 -30.23 -43.59 -12.49
C ALA A 327 -31.28 -43.76 -13.59
N ALA A 328 -31.32 -42.81 -14.51
CA ALA A 328 -31.58 -43.05 -15.92
C ALA A 328 -30.56 -42.21 -16.69
#